data_AF-A0A6M0BLL0-F1
#
_entry.id   AF-A0A6M0BLL0-F1
#
_cell.length_a   1.000
_cell.length_b   1.000
_cell.length_c   1.000
_cell.angle_alpha   90.00
_cell.angle_beta   90.00
_cell.angle_gamma   90.00
#
_symmetry.space_group_name_H-M   'P 1'
#
loop_
_entity.id
_entity.type
_entity.pdbx_description
1 polymer ?
#
loop_
_entity_poly.entity_id
_entity_poly.type
_entity_poly.pdbx_seq_one_letter_code
_entity_poly.pdbx_strand_id
1 'polypeptide(L)'
;ANILNHHQPEDVILNWLPFDHIGSICDWHIRCIELGCKQVYAAKEYILGRPLNWLDLIDKYRVNYSWAPNFAYSLVNDLLEREPNQTWDLSCVQFLLTAGEAVSSQAVEEFMEKMAAYGLSKTAIRPAFGMAELGSGITYYQPTAEAPLKFHRVDKDSLKGTIKRVGAEHPNSSIFADLGPVIPGVTIRIVDEENSILPEDTIGHLQVSGDAVSPGYDKNPEANRASFLENGWFDTGDLGFITNGHLVLTGRAKETIIINGANYYSQEIETVVEEVEGVEVSYTAACAVRDGGGSTEKLAILFHLTTQKDEEILPLLQTIRKQVIAKVGVNPDYLIPVPREVIPKTAIGKIQRLQLSKGFEAGEFTQILKQLGDQNARSSKEKIAPRNKLEHQLASIWQDVLGIPTVGIEDNFFELGGSSIVAMMLVNKLQDELNKILHPVALFDAPTIATLAEYLQENYSELAEETEGKVVSKTSKTLVKKLLKG
;
A
#
# COMPACT_ATOMS: atom_id res chain seq x y z
N ALA A 1 -22.90 18.08 -1.48
CA ALA A 1 -22.94 16.66 -1.88
C ALA A 1 -24.18 16.29 -2.71
N ASN A 2 -25.41 16.59 -2.25
CA ASN A 2 -26.67 16.11 -2.89
C ASN A 2 -26.80 16.45 -4.38
N ILE A 3 -26.47 17.69 -4.77
CA ILE A 3 -26.52 18.15 -6.17
C ILE A 3 -25.61 17.29 -7.06
N LEU A 4 -24.40 16.98 -6.57
CA LEU A 4 -23.40 16.22 -7.31
C LEU A 4 -23.74 14.72 -7.36
N ASN A 5 -24.44 14.19 -6.35
CA ASN A 5 -24.77 12.77 -6.25
C ASN A 5 -26.20 12.42 -6.67
N HIS A 6 -27.03 13.42 -7.01
CA HIS A 6 -28.39 13.28 -7.50
C HIS A 6 -29.37 12.52 -6.58
N HIS A 7 -29.15 12.55 -5.26
CA HIS A 7 -30.02 11.90 -4.27
C HIS A 7 -31.47 12.41 -4.33
N GLN A 8 -32.43 11.49 -4.18
CA GLN A 8 -33.87 11.72 -4.23
C GLN A 8 -34.59 11.18 -2.97
N PRO A 9 -35.79 11.69 -2.64
CA PRO A 9 -36.57 11.20 -1.50
C PRO A 9 -36.93 9.71 -1.55
N GLU A 10 -37.00 9.12 -2.75
CA GLU A 10 -37.34 7.70 -2.93
C GLU A 10 -36.17 6.75 -2.66
N ASP A 11 -34.96 7.31 -2.47
CA ASP A 11 -33.75 6.53 -2.26
C ASP A 11 -33.82 5.67 -1.00
N VAL A 12 -33.32 4.44 -1.11
CA VAL A 12 -33.05 3.57 0.04
C VAL A 12 -31.55 3.61 0.35
N ILE A 13 -31.24 4.09 1.55
CA ILE A 13 -29.88 4.33 2.02
C ILE A 13 -29.52 3.32 3.11
N LEU A 14 -28.42 2.58 2.93
CA LEU A 14 -27.84 1.73 3.96
C LEU A 14 -26.64 2.41 4.60
N ASN A 15 -26.67 2.50 5.93
CA ASN A 15 -25.54 2.92 6.73
C ASN A 15 -25.27 1.88 7.82
N TRP A 16 -24.02 1.49 7.97
CA TRP A 16 -23.61 0.53 9.00
C TRP A 16 -22.41 1.00 9.82
N LEU A 17 -21.90 2.18 9.53
CA LEU A 17 -20.84 2.79 10.31
C LEU A 17 -21.41 3.57 11.50
N PRO A 18 -20.69 3.64 12.62
CA PRO A 18 -21.17 4.29 13.84
C PRO A 18 -21.31 5.81 13.65
N PHE A 19 -22.27 6.42 14.37
CA PHE A 19 -22.60 7.86 14.23
C PHE A 19 -21.55 8.81 14.80
N ASP A 20 -20.54 8.30 15.51
CA ASP A 20 -19.36 9.08 15.92
C ASP A 20 -18.41 9.39 14.75
N HIS A 21 -18.62 8.77 13.57
CA HIS A 21 -17.92 9.12 12.35
C HIS A 21 -18.68 10.18 11.54
N ILE A 22 -17.98 11.25 11.15
CA ILE A 22 -18.56 12.41 10.44
C ILE A 22 -19.36 12.02 9.18
N GLY A 23 -18.85 11.08 8.39
CA GLY A 23 -19.57 10.57 7.22
C GLY A 23 -20.86 9.86 7.58
N SER A 24 -20.85 9.03 8.63
CA SER A 24 -22.03 8.29 9.05
C SER A 24 -23.16 9.24 9.47
N ILE A 25 -22.82 10.25 10.28
CA ILE A 25 -23.82 11.20 10.79
C ILE A 25 -24.23 12.24 9.75
N CYS A 26 -23.29 12.90 9.08
CA CYS A 26 -23.58 14.00 8.17
C CYS A 26 -24.10 13.50 6.82
N ASP A 27 -23.26 12.76 6.09
CA ASP A 27 -23.59 12.29 4.75
C ASP A 27 -24.65 11.20 4.77
N TRP A 28 -24.66 10.26 5.71
CA TRP A 28 -25.52 9.09 5.57
C TRP A 28 -26.80 9.12 6.43
N HIS A 29 -26.82 9.90 7.52
CA HIS A 29 -27.98 10.01 8.41
C HIS A 29 -28.73 11.34 8.28
N ILE A 30 -28.07 12.47 8.50
CA ILE A 30 -28.71 13.80 8.42
C ILE A 30 -29.22 14.07 7.00
N ARG A 31 -28.41 13.83 5.97
CA ARG A 31 -28.84 13.92 4.56
C ARG A 31 -30.10 13.08 4.28
N CYS A 32 -30.15 11.86 4.81
CA CYS A 32 -31.28 10.95 4.63
C CYS A 32 -32.56 11.56 5.22
N ILE A 33 -32.46 12.16 6.41
CA ILE A 33 -33.58 12.85 7.08
C ILE A 33 -34.01 14.10 6.29
N GLU A 34 -33.04 14.91 5.85
CA GLU A 34 -33.30 16.15 5.11
C GLU A 34 -34.04 15.90 3.80
N LEU A 35 -33.67 14.84 3.07
CA LEU A 35 -34.27 14.46 1.80
C LEU A 35 -35.53 13.60 1.95
N GLY A 36 -35.82 13.07 3.14
CA GLY A 36 -36.94 12.16 3.37
C GLY A 36 -36.72 10.74 2.83
N CYS A 37 -35.47 10.33 2.63
CA CYS A 37 -35.09 9.00 2.15
C CYS A 37 -35.43 7.90 3.19
N LYS A 38 -35.53 6.65 2.72
CA LYS A 38 -35.65 5.49 3.62
C LYS A 38 -34.26 5.05 4.08
N GLN A 39 -34.01 5.10 5.40
CA GLN A 39 -32.76 4.58 5.96
C GLN A 39 -32.88 3.15 6.48
N VAL A 40 -31.92 2.31 6.10
CA VAL A 40 -31.60 1.05 6.75
C VAL A 40 -30.33 1.28 7.56
N TYR A 41 -30.37 1.00 8.86
CA TYR A 41 -29.20 1.08 9.73
C TYR A 41 -28.88 -0.30 10.30
N ALA A 42 -27.60 -0.67 10.26
CA ALA A 42 -27.08 -1.87 10.89
C ALA A 42 -25.93 -1.52 11.84
N ALA A 43 -25.76 -2.27 12.92
CA ALA A 43 -24.57 -2.14 13.76
C ALA A 43 -23.34 -2.61 12.99
N LYS A 44 -22.20 -1.93 13.14
CA LYS A 44 -20.97 -2.29 12.43
C LYS A 44 -20.52 -3.72 12.72
N GLU A 45 -20.75 -4.21 13.95
CA GLU A 45 -20.39 -5.55 14.39
C GLU A 45 -21.14 -6.64 13.58
N TYR A 46 -22.36 -6.34 13.13
CA TYR A 46 -23.14 -7.25 12.29
C TYR A 46 -22.49 -7.42 10.91
N ILE A 47 -21.97 -6.34 10.33
CA ILE A 47 -21.27 -6.37 9.04
C ILE A 47 -19.86 -6.94 9.20
N LEU A 48 -19.09 -6.45 10.17
CA LEU A 48 -17.71 -6.91 10.39
C LEU A 48 -17.63 -8.36 10.86
N GLY A 49 -18.67 -8.89 11.51
CA GLY A 49 -18.75 -10.30 11.90
C GLY A 49 -18.94 -11.25 10.71
N ARG A 50 -19.55 -10.77 9.61
CA ARG A 50 -19.66 -11.48 8.32
C ARG A 50 -19.85 -10.45 7.20
N PRO A 51 -18.78 -9.97 6.54
CA PRO A 51 -18.83 -8.89 5.54
C PRO A 51 -19.90 -9.01 4.45
N LEU A 52 -20.24 -10.24 4.05
CA LEU A 52 -21.31 -10.51 3.06
C LEU A 52 -22.71 -10.08 3.54
N ASN A 53 -22.92 -9.92 4.85
CA ASN A 53 -24.15 -9.35 5.41
C ASN A 53 -24.44 -7.95 4.85
N TRP A 54 -23.41 -7.22 4.39
CA TRP A 54 -23.60 -5.94 3.72
C TRP A 54 -24.43 -6.08 2.44
N LEU A 55 -24.08 -7.07 1.62
CA LEU A 55 -24.77 -7.39 0.37
C LEU A 55 -26.13 -8.04 0.63
N ASP A 56 -26.26 -8.87 1.67
CA ASP A 56 -27.56 -9.43 2.11
C ASP A 56 -28.57 -8.31 2.43
N LEU A 57 -28.13 -7.25 3.11
CA LEU A 57 -28.99 -6.10 3.41
C LEU A 57 -29.30 -5.28 2.16
N ILE A 58 -28.33 -5.11 1.25
CA ILE A 58 -28.54 -4.39 -0.01
C ILE A 58 -29.64 -5.06 -0.83
N ASP A 59 -29.52 -6.37 -1.04
CA ASP A 59 -30.51 -7.16 -1.79
C ASP A 59 -31.88 -7.14 -1.10
N LYS A 60 -31.92 -7.48 0.20
CA LYS A 60 -33.16 -7.57 0.98
C LYS A 60 -33.97 -6.28 0.99
N TYR A 61 -33.30 -5.13 1.12
CA TYR A 61 -33.96 -3.84 1.24
C TYR A 61 -33.97 -3.03 -0.06
N ARG A 62 -33.40 -3.57 -1.15
CA ARG A 62 -33.27 -2.89 -2.45
C ARG A 62 -32.56 -1.54 -2.32
N VAL A 63 -31.42 -1.56 -1.63
CA VAL A 63 -30.64 -0.36 -1.30
C VAL A 63 -30.06 0.26 -2.56
N ASN A 64 -30.32 1.55 -2.75
CA ASN A 64 -29.74 2.32 -3.86
C ASN A 64 -28.35 2.86 -3.52
N TYR A 65 -28.16 3.24 -2.26
CA TYR A 65 -26.96 3.93 -1.80
C TYR A 65 -26.41 3.31 -0.52
N SER A 66 -25.11 3.03 -0.51
CA SER A 66 -24.39 2.65 0.72
C SER A 66 -22.96 3.15 0.65
N TRP A 67 -22.22 2.95 1.73
CA TRP A 67 -20.80 3.23 1.75
C TRP A 67 -20.03 2.29 2.63
N ALA A 68 -18.72 2.27 2.40
CA ALA A 68 -17.76 1.59 3.23
C ALA A 68 -16.36 2.20 3.06
N PRO A 69 -15.47 2.10 4.05
CA PRO A 69 -14.04 2.30 3.82
C PRO A 69 -13.49 1.18 2.91
N ASN A 70 -12.35 1.43 2.29
CA ASN A 70 -11.77 0.55 1.29
C ASN A 70 -11.58 -0.90 1.79
N PHE A 71 -11.15 -1.10 3.05
CA PHE A 71 -10.90 -2.43 3.60
C PHE A 71 -12.14 -3.34 3.57
N ALA A 72 -13.35 -2.78 3.65
CA ALA A 72 -14.57 -3.58 3.63
C ALA A 72 -14.80 -4.27 2.28
N TYR A 73 -14.36 -3.65 1.18
CA TYR A 73 -14.40 -4.26 -0.15
C TYR A 73 -13.46 -5.46 -0.22
N SER A 74 -12.23 -5.33 0.32
CA SER A 74 -11.28 -6.46 0.43
C SER A 74 -11.84 -7.60 1.28
N LEU A 75 -12.49 -7.29 2.41
CA LEU A 75 -13.12 -8.29 3.27
C LEU A 75 -14.28 -9.03 2.57
N VAL A 76 -15.04 -8.34 1.71
CA VAL A 76 -16.07 -8.99 0.89
C VAL A 76 -15.43 -9.90 -0.16
N ASN A 77 -14.37 -9.44 -0.83
CA ASN A 77 -13.67 -10.23 -1.85
C ASN A 77 -13.13 -11.55 -1.28
N ASP A 78 -12.46 -11.49 -0.13
CA ASP A 78 -11.89 -12.65 0.57
C ASP A 78 -13.00 -13.61 1.04
N LEU A 79 -14.06 -13.09 1.69
CA LEU A 79 -15.12 -13.95 2.20
C LEU A 79 -15.95 -14.60 1.08
N LEU A 80 -16.14 -13.91 -0.05
CA LEU A 80 -16.87 -14.46 -1.19
C LEU A 80 -16.16 -15.68 -1.81
N GLU A 81 -14.83 -15.74 -1.77
CA GLU A 81 -14.10 -16.92 -2.23
C GLU A 81 -14.40 -18.16 -1.39
N ARG A 82 -14.64 -17.95 -0.09
CA ARG A 82 -14.95 -18.99 0.89
C ARG A 82 -16.44 -19.34 0.87
N GLU A 83 -17.31 -18.39 0.51
CA GLU A 83 -18.76 -18.55 0.40
C GLU A 83 -19.29 -18.16 -1.00
N PRO A 84 -18.94 -18.88 -2.09
CA PRO A 84 -19.19 -18.43 -3.47
C PRO A 84 -20.65 -18.54 -3.93
N ASN A 85 -21.49 -19.34 -3.25
CA ASN A 85 -22.84 -19.67 -3.71
C ASN A 85 -23.89 -18.68 -3.21
N GLN A 86 -23.73 -17.41 -3.55
CA GLN A 86 -24.64 -16.34 -3.17
C GLN A 86 -25.69 -16.11 -4.27
N THR A 87 -26.80 -15.45 -3.96
CA THR A 87 -27.93 -15.27 -4.90
C THR A 87 -28.49 -13.85 -4.89
N TRP A 88 -27.65 -12.84 -4.65
CA TRP A 88 -28.08 -11.45 -4.57
C TRP A 88 -28.55 -10.89 -5.92
N ASP A 89 -29.45 -9.92 -5.88
CA ASP A 89 -29.71 -8.99 -6.97
C ASP A 89 -29.30 -7.56 -6.56
N LEU A 90 -28.15 -7.13 -7.08
CA LEU A 90 -27.54 -5.83 -6.83
C LEU A 90 -27.87 -4.79 -7.92
N SER A 91 -28.80 -5.09 -8.85
CA SER A 91 -29.16 -4.17 -9.93
C SER A 91 -29.80 -2.87 -9.46
N CYS A 92 -30.25 -2.83 -8.21
CA CYS A 92 -30.84 -1.64 -7.57
C CYS A 92 -29.80 -0.62 -7.09
N VAL A 93 -28.53 -1.03 -6.98
CA VAL A 93 -27.46 -0.19 -6.46
C VAL A 93 -27.09 0.85 -7.51
N GLN A 94 -27.28 2.11 -7.14
CA GLN A 94 -26.83 3.24 -7.94
C GLN A 94 -25.42 3.69 -7.54
N PHE A 95 -25.11 3.59 -6.24
CA PHE A 95 -23.84 4.10 -5.74
C PHE A 95 -23.39 3.46 -4.41
N LEU A 96 -22.16 2.95 -4.38
CA LEU A 96 -21.39 2.58 -3.21
C LEU A 96 -20.16 3.51 -3.10
N LEU A 97 -20.11 4.30 -2.03
CA LEU A 97 -18.98 5.19 -1.73
C LEU A 97 -17.81 4.39 -1.14
N THR A 98 -16.60 4.68 -1.60
CA THR A 98 -15.35 4.30 -0.92
C THR A 98 -14.60 5.55 -0.49
N ALA A 99 -14.42 5.69 0.83
CA ALA A 99 -13.85 6.89 1.45
C ALA A 99 -13.34 6.60 2.88
N GLY A 100 -12.60 7.55 3.46
CA GLY A 100 -12.07 7.46 4.83
C GLY A 100 -10.67 6.84 4.93
N GLU A 101 -10.18 6.26 3.84
CA GLU A 101 -8.80 5.81 3.66
C GLU A 101 -8.41 5.82 2.17
N ALA A 102 -7.17 5.45 1.85
CA ALA A 102 -6.73 5.34 0.47
C ALA A 102 -7.52 4.25 -0.27
N VAL A 103 -7.91 4.53 -1.50
CA VAL A 103 -8.67 3.59 -2.32
C VAL A 103 -7.70 2.69 -3.08
N SER A 104 -7.76 1.39 -2.80
CA SER A 104 -6.98 0.38 -3.51
C SER A 104 -7.68 0.04 -4.82
N SER A 105 -6.98 0.23 -5.95
CA SER A 105 -7.53 -0.13 -7.26
C SER A 105 -7.86 -1.62 -7.33
N GLN A 106 -6.98 -2.47 -6.81
CA GLN A 106 -7.16 -3.91 -6.79
C GLN A 106 -8.42 -4.32 -6.04
N ALA A 107 -8.59 -3.86 -4.78
CA ALA A 107 -9.74 -4.25 -3.97
C ALA A 107 -11.07 -3.86 -4.63
N VAL A 108 -11.14 -2.64 -5.19
CA VAL A 108 -12.36 -2.13 -5.80
C VAL A 108 -12.63 -2.76 -7.17
N GLU A 109 -11.61 -2.91 -8.02
CA GLU A 109 -11.77 -3.53 -9.35
C GLU A 109 -12.19 -4.99 -9.22
N GLU A 110 -11.56 -5.74 -8.33
CA GLU A 110 -11.92 -7.13 -8.02
C GLU A 110 -13.33 -7.24 -7.44
N PHE A 111 -13.72 -6.33 -6.53
CA PHE A 111 -15.08 -6.29 -6.00
C PHE A 111 -16.09 -6.06 -7.13
N MET A 112 -15.87 -5.08 -8.00
CA MET A 112 -16.77 -4.82 -9.12
C MET A 112 -16.85 -6.02 -10.08
N GLU A 113 -15.73 -6.69 -10.37
CA GLU A 113 -15.71 -7.88 -11.22
C GLU A 113 -16.52 -9.02 -10.60
N LYS A 114 -16.27 -9.35 -9.32
CA LYS A 114 -17.01 -10.37 -8.58
C LYS A 114 -18.50 -10.02 -8.47
N MET A 115 -18.84 -8.75 -8.23
CA MET A 115 -20.22 -8.30 -8.05
C MET A 115 -21.01 -8.13 -9.35
N ALA A 116 -20.35 -8.06 -10.51
CA ALA A 116 -21.01 -8.00 -11.81
C ALA A 116 -21.91 -9.21 -12.06
N ALA A 117 -21.54 -10.39 -11.53
CA ALA A 117 -22.35 -11.61 -11.61
C ALA A 117 -23.72 -11.48 -10.89
N TYR A 118 -23.81 -10.56 -9.94
CA TYR A 118 -25.03 -10.25 -9.17
C TYR A 118 -25.73 -8.99 -9.66
N GLY A 119 -25.37 -8.46 -10.83
CA GLY A 119 -26.04 -7.32 -11.46
C GLY A 119 -25.56 -5.94 -10.99
N LEU A 120 -24.45 -5.85 -10.24
CA LEU A 120 -23.88 -4.55 -9.87
C LEU A 120 -23.38 -3.81 -11.11
N SER A 121 -23.79 -2.54 -11.26
CA SER A 121 -23.33 -1.70 -12.37
C SER A 121 -21.83 -1.41 -12.28
N LYS A 122 -21.15 -1.34 -13.43
CA LYS A 122 -19.75 -0.88 -13.51
C LYS A 122 -19.56 0.55 -13.00
N THR A 123 -20.62 1.36 -12.98
CA THR A 123 -20.61 2.75 -12.50
C THR A 123 -21.02 2.88 -11.02
N ALA A 124 -21.17 1.77 -10.30
CA ALA A 124 -21.70 1.79 -8.94
C ALA A 124 -20.68 2.30 -7.91
N ILE A 125 -19.37 2.17 -8.12
CA ILE A 125 -18.38 2.62 -7.12
C ILE A 125 -18.02 4.09 -7.33
N ARG A 126 -17.96 4.90 -6.26
CA ARG A 126 -17.33 6.24 -6.32
C ARG A 126 -16.32 6.45 -5.20
N PRO A 127 -15.04 6.61 -5.56
CA PRO A 127 -14.04 7.21 -4.68
C PRO A 127 -14.39 8.63 -4.28
N ALA A 128 -14.04 9.01 -3.06
CA ALA A 128 -14.29 10.34 -2.52
C ALA A 128 -13.28 10.73 -1.45
N PHE A 129 -13.13 12.04 -1.25
CA PHE A 129 -12.36 12.61 -0.15
C PHE A 129 -13.25 13.39 0.81
N GLY A 130 -12.97 13.26 2.09
CA GLY A 130 -13.60 14.01 3.17
C GLY A 130 -12.89 13.81 4.50
N MET A 131 -13.14 14.72 5.43
CA MET A 131 -12.63 14.65 6.81
C MET A 131 -13.57 15.38 7.77
N ALA A 132 -13.32 15.26 9.07
CA ALA A 132 -14.19 15.81 10.10
C ALA A 132 -14.28 17.35 10.02
N GLU A 133 -13.13 17.98 9.75
CA GLU A 133 -12.95 19.42 9.61
C GLU A 133 -13.63 19.98 8.37
N LEU A 134 -14.10 19.13 7.45
CA LEU A 134 -14.79 19.51 6.22
C LEU A 134 -16.27 19.13 6.22
N GLY A 135 -16.82 18.73 7.38
CA GLY A 135 -18.22 18.33 7.47
C GLY A 135 -18.57 17.09 6.65
N SER A 136 -17.61 16.17 6.46
CA SER A 136 -17.66 14.94 5.63
C SER A 136 -17.06 15.10 4.22
N GLY A 137 -17.67 14.47 3.20
CA GLY A 137 -17.14 14.34 1.85
C GLY A 137 -17.28 15.62 1.04
N ILE A 138 -16.15 16.11 0.52
CA ILE A 138 -16.07 17.31 -0.32
C ILE A 138 -15.73 17.02 -1.77
N THR A 139 -15.28 15.82 -2.11
CA THR A 139 -15.09 15.39 -3.51
C THR A 139 -15.78 14.06 -3.75
N TYR A 140 -16.29 13.86 -4.96
CA TYR A 140 -16.95 12.61 -5.36
C TYR A 140 -16.66 12.32 -6.81
N TYR A 141 -15.96 11.22 -7.10
CA TYR A 141 -15.78 10.77 -8.48
C TYR A 141 -17.13 10.57 -9.17
N GLN A 142 -17.21 10.91 -10.46
CA GLN A 142 -18.43 10.80 -11.27
C GLN A 142 -18.22 9.75 -12.37
N PRO A 143 -18.56 8.47 -12.11
CA PRO A 143 -18.42 7.39 -13.07
C PRO A 143 -19.22 7.62 -14.35
N THR A 144 -18.63 7.28 -15.49
CA THR A 144 -19.33 7.16 -16.77
C THR A 144 -19.19 5.74 -17.32
N ALA A 145 -19.92 5.42 -18.39
CA ALA A 145 -19.78 4.11 -19.05
C ALA A 145 -18.36 3.90 -19.61
N GLU A 146 -17.71 4.99 -20.04
CA GLU A 146 -16.35 5.00 -20.59
C GLU A 146 -15.28 5.05 -19.50
N ALA A 147 -15.57 5.67 -18.36
CA ALA A 147 -14.69 5.80 -17.21
C ALA A 147 -15.43 5.43 -15.92
N PRO A 148 -15.67 4.13 -15.66
CA PRO A 148 -16.37 3.67 -14.46
C PRO A 148 -15.57 3.95 -13.19
N LEU A 149 -14.24 3.84 -13.29
CA LEU A 149 -13.25 4.26 -12.31
C LEU A 149 -12.07 4.87 -13.05
N LYS A 150 -11.32 5.72 -12.36
CA LYS A 150 -10.09 6.29 -12.89
C LYS A 150 -8.99 6.26 -11.85
N PHE A 151 -7.88 5.66 -12.24
CA PHE A 151 -6.66 5.63 -11.48
C PHE A 151 -5.53 6.26 -12.28
N HIS A 152 -4.68 7.02 -11.61
CA HIS A 152 -3.50 7.64 -12.18
C HIS A 152 -2.29 6.80 -11.83
N ARG A 153 -1.69 6.17 -12.85
CA ARG A 153 -0.43 5.44 -12.71
C ARG A 153 0.73 6.39 -12.97
N VAL A 154 1.58 6.56 -11.97
CA VAL A 154 2.63 7.58 -11.93
C VAL A 154 3.98 6.93 -11.69
N ASP A 155 5.00 7.38 -12.40
CA ASP A 155 6.40 7.02 -12.20
C ASP A 155 6.86 7.42 -10.79
N LYS A 156 7.33 6.46 -9.98
CA LYS A 156 7.72 6.73 -8.58
C LYS A 156 8.83 7.77 -8.48
N ASP A 157 9.69 7.87 -9.49
CA ASP A 157 10.79 8.85 -9.51
C ASP A 157 10.29 10.30 -9.68
N SER A 158 9.02 10.48 -10.08
CA SER A 158 8.38 11.79 -10.26
C SER A 158 7.59 12.28 -9.03
N LEU A 159 7.52 11.49 -7.95
CA LEU A 159 6.64 11.78 -6.79
C LEU A 159 7.03 13.01 -5.96
N LYS A 160 8.17 13.65 -6.23
CA LYS A 160 8.64 14.87 -5.54
C LYS A 160 8.25 16.17 -6.24
N GLY A 161 7.46 16.12 -7.31
CA GLY A 161 7.10 17.30 -8.07
C GLY A 161 6.05 17.00 -9.12
N THR A 162 6.31 17.44 -10.36
CA THR A 162 5.42 17.19 -11.49
C THR A 162 5.42 15.70 -11.84
N ILE A 163 4.23 15.10 -11.78
CA ILE A 163 4.06 13.68 -12.02
C ILE A 163 4.29 13.32 -13.49
N LYS A 164 4.83 12.13 -13.70
CA LYS A 164 4.94 11.51 -15.02
C LYS A 164 4.04 10.28 -15.07
N ARG A 165 2.98 10.35 -15.88
CA ARG A 165 2.09 9.22 -16.11
C ARG A 165 2.78 8.13 -16.91
N VAL A 166 2.56 6.87 -16.54
CA VAL A 166 3.19 5.71 -17.17
C VAL A 166 2.17 4.60 -17.46
N GLY A 167 2.50 3.73 -18.42
CA GLY A 167 1.65 2.59 -18.81
C GLY A 167 1.63 1.46 -17.78
N ALA A 168 0.73 0.50 -17.95
CA ALA A 168 0.53 -0.63 -17.03
C ALA A 168 1.79 -1.47 -16.79
N GLU A 169 2.61 -1.66 -17.83
CA GLU A 169 3.84 -2.45 -17.79
C GLU A 169 5.04 -1.72 -17.16
N HIS A 170 4.87 -0.49 -16.65
CA HIS A 170 5.99 0.26 -16.09
C HIS A 170 6.40 -0.32 -14.72
N PRO A 171 7.67 -0.77 -14.56
CA PRO A 171 8.10 -1.55 -13.40
C PRO A 171 8.18 -0.73 -12.10
N ASN A 172 8.29 0.60 -12.22
CA ASN A 172 8.43 1.51 -11.08
C ASN A 172 7.25 2.50 -11.06
N SER A 173 6.06 2.05 -10.69
CA SER A 173 4.87 2.90 -10.68
C SER A 173 4.06 2.80 -9.39
N SER A 174 3.44 3.92 -9.00
CA SER A 174 2.40 3.97 -7.97
C SER A 174 1.06 4.33 -8.62
N ILE A 175 -0.04 3.90 -8.00
CA ILE A 175 -1.40 4.07 -8.52
C ILE A 175 -2.20 4.90 -7.52
N PHE A 176 -2.85 5.97 -7.99
CA PHE A 176 -3.66 6.84 -7.14
C PHE A 176 -5.07 6.99 -7.70
N ALA A 177 -6.08 6.89 -6.83
CA ALA A 177 -7.48 7.02 -7.22
C ALA A 177 -7.83 8.48 -7.53
N ASP A 178 -8.56 8.68 -8.62
CA ASP A 178 -9.22 9.95 -8.91
C ASP A 178 -10.44 10.12 -8.00
N LEU A 179 -10.42 11.15 -7.15
CA LEU A 179 -11.45 11.39 -6.14
C LEU A 179 -12.52 12.37 -6.62
N GLY A 180 -12.47 12.75 -7.91
CA GLY A 180 -13.46 13.58 -8.55
C GLY A 180 -13.38 15.08 -8.26
N PRO A 181 -14.35 15.84 -8.80
CA PRO A 181 -14.46 17.28 -8.57
C PRO A 181 -14.92 17.59 -7.14
N VAL A 182 -14.69 18.84 -6.74
CA VAL A 182 -15.16 19.40 -5.47
C VAL A 182 -16.66 19.72 -5.51
N ILE A 183 -17.33 19.63 -4.35
CA ILE A 183 -18.72 20.06 -4.20
C ILE A 183 -18.88 21.59 -4.31
N PRO A 184 -20.08 22.10 -4.67
CA PRO A 184 -20.36 23.54 -4.66
C PRO A 184 -20.11 24.17 -3.28
N GLY A 185 -19.58 25.40 -3.27
CA GLY A 185 -19.28 26.16 -2.04
C GLY A 185 -17.92 25.86 -1.41
N VAL A 186 -17.15 24.94 -1.99
CA VAL A 186 -15.81 24.57 -1.53
C VAL A 186 -14.80 24.78 -2.66
N THR A 187 -13.62 25.27 -2.31
CA THR A 187 -12.48 25.44 -3.22
C THR A 187 -11.28 24.70 -2.65
N ILE A 188 -10.50 24.06 -3.52
CA ILE A 188 -9.26 23.37 -3.16
C ILE A 188 -8.08 23.98 -3.91
N ARG A 189 -6.88 23.89 -3.33
CA ARG A 189 -5.61 24.19 -3.99
C ARG A 189 -4.51 23.23 -3.54
N ILE A 190 -3.47 23.11 -4.35
CA ILE A 190 -2.23 22.40 -4.03
C ILE A 190 -1.11 23.43 -3.90
N VAL A 191 -0.35 23.37 -2.82
CA VAL A 191 0.73 24.33 -2.53
C VAL A 191 2.05 23.65 -2.17
N ASP A 192 3.15 24.38 -2.33
CA ASP A 192 4.46 24.01 -1.76
C ASP A 192 4.56 24.36 -0.27
N GLU A 193 5.73 24.10 0.33
CA GLU A 193 6.04 24.39 1.74
C GLU A 193 5.96 25.90 2.06
N GLU A 194 6.19 26.76 1.07
CA GLU A 194 6.09 28.21 1.17
C GLU A 194 4.66 28.74 0.95
N ASN A 195 3.65 27.86 0.82
CA ASN A 195 2.25 28.18 0.52
C ASN A 195 2.02 28.83 -0.86
N SER A 196 2.92 28.63 -1.81
CA SER A 196 2.75 29.06 -3.20
C SER A 196 1.94 28.01 -3.97
N ILE A 197 1.00 28.46 -4.80
CA ILE A 197 0.15 27.57 -5.60
C ILE A 197 1.01 26.83 -6.64
N LEU A 198 0.85 25.52 -6.69
CA LEU A 198 1.51 24.65 -7.66
C LEU A 198 0.64 24.45 -8.91
N PRO A 199 1.25 24.21 -10.09
CA PRO A 199 0.52 23.90 -11.31
C PRO A 199 -0.19 22.55 -11.22
N GLU A 200 -1.13 22.30 -12.14
CA GLU A 200 -1.75 20.97 -12.29
C GLU A 200 -0.69 19.87 -12.44
N ASP A 201 -1.03 18.66 -12.00
CA ASP A 201 -0.16 17.49 -12.04
C ASP A 201 1.15 17.64 -11.24
N THR A 202 1.27 18.60 -10.32
CA THR A 202 2.38 18.67 -9.36
C THR A 202 1.90 18.31 -7.96
N ILE A 203 2.61 17.38 -7.30
CA ILE A 203 2.32 16.97 -5.93
C ILE A 203 2.71 18.07 -4.95
N GLY A 204 1.81 18.38 -4.03
CA GLY A 204 2.04 19.28 -2.90
C GLY A 204 0.97 19.12 -1.83
N HIS A 205 0.90 20.07 -0.89
CA HIS A 205 -0.06 20.05 0.22
C HIS A 205 -1.45 20.47 -0.23
N LEU A 206 -2.45 19.66 0.12
CA LEU A 206 -3.85 19.98 -0.13
C LEU A 206 -4.35 20.99 0.91
N GLN A 207 -4.83 22.12 0.42
CA GLN A 207 -5.52 23.11 1.22
C GLN A 207 -6.96 23.32 0.72
N VAL A 208 -7.87 23.55 1.65
CA VAL A 208 -9.31 23.68 1.39
C VAL A 208 -9.84 24.99 1.96
N SER A 209 -10.77 25.64 1.27
CA SER A 209 -11.49 26.82 1.75
C SER A 209 -12.96 26.75 1.34
N GLY A 210 -13.84 27.42 2.08
CA GLY A 210 -15.27 27.50 1.79
C GLY A 210 -16.16 27.05 2.94
N ASP A 211 -17.46 26.95 2.65
CA ASP A 211 -18.52 26.83 3.68
C ASP A 211 -18.48 25.51 4.47
N ALA A 212 -17.82 24.49 3.93
CA ALA A 212 -17.68 23.19 4.58
C ALA A 212 -16.58 23.16 5.65
N VAL A 213 -15.68 24.15 5.68
CA VAL A 213 -14.56 24.19 6.63
C VAL A 213 -15.07 24.53 8.02
N SER A 214 -14.72 23.68 8.99
CA SER A 214 -15.02 23.85 10.41
C SER A 214 -14.47 25.19 10.95
N PRO A 215 -15.12 25.82 11.94
CA PRO A 215 -14.58 27.02 12.59
C PRO A 215 -13.32 26.78 13.42
N GLY A 216 -12.94 25.51 13.65
CA GLY A 216 -11.73 25.13 14.37
C GLY A 216 -11.96 24.05 15.43
N TYR A 217 -10.87 23.61 16.06
CA TYR A 217 -10.85 22.69 17.18
C TYR A 217 -11.26 23.39 18.49
N ASP A 218 -12.10 22.73 19.30
CA ASP A 218 -12.47 23.23 20.63
C ASP A 218 -11.26 23.25 21.56
N LYS A 219 -11.02 24.40 22.21
CA LYS A 219 -9.97 24.60 23.22
C LYS A 219 -8.56 24.18 22.81
N ASN A 220 -8.25 24.17 21.52
CA ASN A 220 -6.92 23.81 21.01
C ASN A 220 -6.34 24.90 20.09
N PRO A 221 -5.91 26.05 20.66
CA PRO A 221 -5.40 27.18 19.88
C PRO A 221 -4.11 26.86 19.09
N GLU A 222 -3.31 25.89 19.55
CA GLU A 222 -2.10 25.46 18.87
C GLU A 222 -2.42 24.70 17.58
N ALA A 223 -3.30 23.69 17.66
CA ALA A 223 -3.77 22.98 16.47
C ALA A 223 -4.53 23.90 15.52
N ASN A 224 -5.30 24.87 16.06
CA ASN A 224 -5.97 25.86 15.23
C ASN A 224 -4.97 26.70 14.42
N ARG A 225 -3.90 27.19 15.05
CA ARG A 225 -2.88 27.96 14.34
C ARG A 225 -2.09 27.12 13.33
N ALA A 226 -1.93 25.82 13.59
CA ALA A 226 -1.22 24.91 12.71
C ALA A 226 -2.03 24.51 11.46
N SER A 227 -3.35 24.39 11.56
CA SER A 227 -4.19 23.87 10.46
C SER A 227 -5.12 24.91 9.83
N PHE A 228 -5.55 25.94 10.55
CA PHE A 228 -6.47 26.97 10.04
C PHE A 228 -5.70 28.27 9.81
N LEU A 229 -5.28 28.49 8.56
CA LEU A 229 -4.41 29.59 8.16
C LEU A 229 -5.17 30.92 8.16
N GLU A 230 -4.46 32.01 8.48
CA GLU A 230 -5.03 33.36 8.59
C GLU A 230 -5.69 33.86 7.28
N ASN A 231 -5.30 33.31 6.14
CA ASN A 231 -5.86 33.63 4.82
C ASN A 231 -7.13 32.84 4.46
N GLY A 232 -7.74 32.13 5.43
CA GLY A 232 -9.00 31.40 5.24
C GLY A 232 -8.85 30.03 4.58
N TRP A 233 -7.62 29.51 4.51
CA TRP A 233 -7.33 28.16 4.04
C TRP A 233 -7.12 27.21 5.21
N PHE A 234 -7.65 26.01 5.08
CA PHE A 234 -7.42 24.90 5.98
C PHE A 234 -6.40 23.94 5.37
N ASP A 235 -5.30 23.70 6.08
CA ASP A 235 -4.30 22.69 5.74
C ASP A 235 -4.73 21.31 6.25
N THR A 236 -4.98 20.41 5.30
CA THR A 236 -5.48 19.06 5.56
C THR A 236 -4.39 18.11 6.09
N GLY A 237 -3.11 18.44 5.86
CA GLY A 237 -1.97 17.55 6.05
C GLY A 237 -1.90 16.38 5.04
N ASP A 238 -2.75 16.38 4.01
CA ASP A 238 -2.73 15.42 2.90
C ASP A 238 -1.92 15.97 1.72
N LEU A 239 -1.19 15.09 1.04
CA LEU A 239 -0.46 15.36 -0.19
C LEU A 239 -1.28 14.89 -1.39
N GLY A 240 -1.25 15.67 -2.47
CA GLY A 240 -1.97 15.33 -3.69
C GLY A 240 -1.65 16.27 -4.84
N PHE A 241 -2.33 16.04 -5.96
CA PHE A 241 -2.31 16.92 -7.13
C PHE A 241 -3.73 17.11 -7.66
N ILE A 242 -3.91 18.18 -8.44
CA ILE A 242 -5.15 18.42 -9.19
C ILE A 242 -4.89 18.13 -10.66
N THR A 243 -5.84 17.47 -11.31
CA THR A 243 -5.79 17.19 -12.75
C THR A 243 -7.18 17.35 -13.35
N ASN A 244 -7.33 18.24 -14.34
CA ASN A 244 -8.64 18.52 -14.96
C ASN A 244 -9.74 18.84 -13.93
N GLY A 245 -9.39 19.60 -12.87
CA GLY A 245 -10.32 19.95 -11.79
C GLY A 245 -10.70 18.81 -10.83
N HIS A 246 -10.07 17.63 -10.96
CA HIS A 246 -10.27 16.50 -10.06
C HIS A 246 -9.14 16.41 -9.03
N LEU A 247 -9.48 16.06 -7.79
CA LEU A 247 -8.49 15.80 -6.74
C LEU A 247 -7.94 14.38 -6.86
N VAL A 248 -6.62 14.24 -6.72
CA VAL A 248 -5.93 12.95 -6.55
C VAL A 248 -5.02 13.05 -5.33
N LEU A 249 -5.24 12.19 -4.34
CA LEU A 249 -4.39 12.12 -3.16
C LEU A 249 -3.29 11.07 -3.34
N THR A 250 -2.08 11.41 -2.93
CA THR A 250 -0.92 10.51 -2.96
C THR A 250 -0.59 9.94 -1.59
N GLY A 251 -0.86 10.67 -0.51
CA GLY A 251 -0.68 10.18 0.84
C GLY A 251 -0.82 11.28 1.90
N ARG A 252 -0.44 10.97 3.14
CA ARG A 252 -0.35 11.95 4.23
C ARG A 252 1.09 12.45 4.35
N ALA A 253 1.27 13.76 4.51
CA ALA A 253 2.60 14.34 4.65
C ALA A 253 3.40 13.70 5.81
N LYS A 254 2.73 13.39 6.92
CA LYS A 254 3.33 12.78 8.13
C LYS A 254 3.34 11.25 8.15
N GLU A 255 2.74 10.57 7.18
CA GLU A 255 2.74 9.10 7.09
C GLU A 255 3.50 8.56 5.87
N THR A 256 4.15 9.45 5.10
CA THR A 256 5.01 9.04 3.98
C THR A 256 6.29 8.42 4.55
N ILE A 257 6.64 7.22 4.09
CA ILE A 257 7.83 6.49 4.52
C ILE A 257 8.99 6.88 3.59
N ILE A 258 10.06 7.48 4.11
CA ILE A 258 11.16 7.98 3.29
C ILE A 258 12.41 7.13 3.50
N ILE A 259 12.76 6.30 2.50
CA ILE A 259 13.92 5.40 2.57
C ILE A 259 14.88 5.75 1.45
N ASN A 260 16.12 6.09 1.82
CA ASN A 260 17.17 6.53 0.88
C ASN A 260 16.73 7.68 -0.05
N GLY A 261 15.85 8.55 0.43
CA GLY A 261 15.31 9.67 -0.32
C GLY A 261 14.20 9.31 -1.31
N ALA A 262 13.74 8.06 -1.38
CA ALA A 262 12.55 7.67 -2.11
C ALA A 262 11.32 7.65 -1.19
N ASN A 263 10.17 8.07 -1.71
CA ASN A 263 8.90 8.10 -0.97
C ASN A 263 8.14 6.79 -1.21
N TYR A 264 7.72 6.15 -0.13
CA TYR A 264 6.88 4.96 -0.14
C TYR A 264 5.60 5.23 0.65
N TYR A 265 4.48 4.71 0.14
CA TYR A 265 3.18 4.87 0.76
C TYR A 265 2.77 3.59 1.47
N SER A 266 2.35 3.74 2.74
CA SER A 266 2.05 2.62 3.62
C SER A 266 1.01 1.66 3.00
N GLN A 267 -0.02 2.21 2.37
CA GLN A 267 -1.13 1.43 1.81
C GLN A 267 -0.71 0.59 0.60
N GLU A 268 0.26 1.07 -0.19
CA GLU A 268 0.82 0.31 -1.31
C GLU A 268 1.56 -0.93 -0.78
N ILE A 269 2.39 -0.75 0.27
CA ILE A 269 3.11 -1.84 0.91
C ILE A 269 2.15 -2.84 1.56
N GLU A 270 1.15 -2.35 2.29
CA GLU A 270 0.17 -3.19 2.97
C GLU A 270 -0.64 -4.04 2.01
N THR A 271 -1.10 -3.45 0.89
CA THR A 271 -1.82 -4.18 -0.15
C THR A 271 -0.97 -5.33 -0.69
N VAL A 272 0.30 -5.08 -1.00
CA VAL A 272 1.22 -6.12 -1.49
C VAL A 272 1.44 -7.23 -0.46
N VAL A 273 1.54 -6.90 0.82
CA VAL A 273 1.72 -7.90 1.89
C VAL A 273 0.46 -8.74 2.08
N GLU A 274 -0.73 -8.14 1.97
CA GLU A 274 -2.03 -8.82 2.13
C GLU A 274 -2.37 -9.75 0.95
N GLU A 275 -1.66 -9.68 -0.18
CA GLU A 275 -1.76 -10.66 -1.27
C GLU A 275 -1.08 -12.01 -0.95
N VAL A 276 -0.27 -12.08 0.10
CA VAL A 276 0.41 -13.31 0.49
C VAL A 276 -0.55 -14.22 1.23
N GLU A 277 -0.80 -15.41 0.67
CA GLU A 277 -1.57 -16.46 1.34
C GLU A 277 -0.97 -16.74 2.73
N GLY A 278 -1.82 -16.70 3.75
CA GLY A 278 -1.40 -16.83 5.15
C GLY A 278 -1.41 -15.52 5.94
N VAL A 279 -1.48 -14.36 5.28
CA VAL A 279 -1.66 -13.04 5.93
C VAL A 279 -3.15 -12.71 6.05
N GLU A 280 -3.61 -12.23 7.22
CA GLU A 280 -5.01 -11.78 7.38
C GLU A 280 -5.21 -10.39 6.76
N VAL A 281 -6.14 -10.29 5.80
CA VAL A 281 -6.54 -9.04 5.12
C VAL A 281 -7.01 -7.99 6.12
N SER A 282 -6.72 -6.72 5.86
CA SER A 282 -7.00 -5.57 6.72
C SER A 282 -6.16 -5.55 8.01
N TYR A 283 -5.29 -6.52 8.28
CA TYR A 283 -4.46 -6.58 9.49
C TYR A 283 -2.97 -6.49 9.16
N THR A 284 -2.61 -5.58 8.25
CA THR A 284 -1.22 -5.23 7.93
C THR A 284 -0.97 -3.72 8.05
N ALA A 285 0.11 -3.32 8.70
CA ALA A 285 0.52 -1.94 8.89
C ALA A 285 1.98 -1.73 8.49
N ALA A 286 2.23 -0.90 7.47
CA ALA A 286 3.56 -0.43 7.11
C ALA A 286 3.83 0.90 7.82
N CYS A 287 4.97 0.99 8.52
CA CYS A 287 5.33 2.15 9.35
C CYS A 287 6.78 2.58 9.07
N ALA A 288 6.98 3.89 8.98
CA ALA A 288 8.30 4.47 9.21
C ALA A 288 8.64 4.37 10.70
N VAL A 289 9.80 3.81 11.01
CA VAL A 289 10.31 3.70 12.38
C VAL A 289 11.76 4.17 12.46
N ARG A 290 12.20 4.58 13.65
CA ARG A 290 13.60 4.92 13.91
C ARG A 290 14.17 3.99 14.97
N ASP A 291 15.31 3.41 14.65
CA ASP A 291 16.05 2.55 15.57
C ASP A 291 17.04 3.38 16.38
N GLY A 292 16.95 3.33 17.72
CA GLY A 292 17.92 3.95 18.62
C GLY A 292 18.11 5.47 18.49
N GLY A 293 17.13 6.21 17.94
CA GLY A 293 17.24 7.65 17.72
C GLY A 293 18.09 8.06 16.52
N GLY A 294 18.39 7.14 15.60
CA GLY A 294 19.04 7.45 14.32
C GLY A 294 18.21 8.41 13.46
N SER A 295 18.89 9.13 12.56
CA SER A 295 18.25 10.11 11.65
C SER A 295 17.58 9.48 10.43
N THR A 296 17.88 8.21 10.13
CA THR A 296 17.36 7.49 8.96
C THR A 296 16.14 6.66 9.31
N GLU A 297 15.06 6.84 8.56
CA GLU A 297 13.86 6.01 8.69
C GLU A 297 14.13 4.59 8.18
N LYS A 298 13.52 3.63 8.85
CA LYS A 298 13.48 2.21 8.50
C LYS A 298 12.03 1.79 8.25
N LEU A 299 11.83 0.76 7.43
CA LEU A 299 10.52 0.17 7.18
C LEU A 299 10.23 -0.97 8.17
N ALA A 300 9.25 -0.78 9.04
CA ALA A 300 8.64 -1.87 9.80
C ALA A 300 7.27 -2.22 9.21
N ILE A 301 7.04 -3.52 8.99
CA ILE A 301 5.74 -4.06 8.58
C ILE A 301 5.24 -4.98 9.70
N LEU A 302 4.14 -4.59 10.32
CA LEU A 302 3.45 -5.37 11.35
C LEU A 302 2.22 -6.01 10.71
N PHE A 303 2.03 -7.31 10.90
CA PHE A 303 0.91 -8.01 10.25
C PHE A 303 0.43 -9.21 11.07
N HIS A 304 -0.82 -9.61 10.85
CA HIS A 304 -1.36 -10.83 11.43
C HIS A 304 -1.25 -12.01 10.47
N LEU A 305 -0.83 -13.16 11.00
CA LEU A 305 -0.81 -14.43 10.28
C LEU A 305 -2.02 -15.28 10.67
N THR A 306 -2.65 -15.88 9.68
CA THR A 306 -3.77 -16.82 9.87
C THR A 306 -3.31 -18.17 10.43
N THR A 307 -2.04 -18.53 10.24
CA THR A 307 -1.41 -19.72 10.83
C THR A 307 -0.75 -19.39 12.17
N GLN A 308 -0.78 -20.36 13.08
CA GLN A 308 -0.05 -20.32 14.36
C GLN A 308 1.09 -21.34 14.42
N LYS A 309 1.39 -22.03 13.31
CA LYS A 309 2.45 -23.04 13.30
C LYS A 309 3.81 -22.39 13.07
N ASP A 310 4.71 -22.51 14.06
CA ASP A 310 6.06 -21.94 14.00
C ASP A 310 6.84 -22.31 12.73
N GLU A 311 6.64 -23.52 12.20
CA GLU A 311 7.30 -24.03 10.98
C GLU A 311 6.88 -23.31 9.69
N GLU A 312 5.68 -22.71 9.66
CA GLU A 312 5.15 -21.99 8.50
C GLU A 312 5.52 -20.49 8.53
N ILE A 313 5.90 -19.96 9.69
CA ILE A 313 6.18 -18.52 9.87
C ILE A 313 7.37 -18.08 9.02
N LEU A 314 8.53 -18.74 9.13
CA LEU A 314 9.74 -18.30 8.41
C LEU A 314 9.59 -18.29 6.88
N PRO A 315 9.05 -19.35 6.24
CA PRO A 315 8.75 -19.32 4.80
C PRO A 315 7.79 -18.18 4.40
N LEU A 316 6.79 -17.88 5.22
CA LEU A 316 5.88 -16.76 4.98
C LEU A 316 6.60 -15.41 5.06
N LEU A 317 7.46 -15.19 6.06
CA LEU A 317 8.27 -13.97 6.16
C LEU A 317 9.15 -13.76 4.91
N GLN A 318 9.76 -14.83 4.41
CA GLN A 318 10.55 -14.80 3.18
C GLN A 318 9.71 -14.44 1.95
N THR A 319 8.50 -14.99 1.87
CA THR A 319 7.56 -14.75 0.77
C THR A 319 7.10 -13.29 0.76
N ILE A 320 6.72 -12.76 1.93
CA ILE A 320 6.36 -11.35 2.13
C ILE A 320 7.52 -10.44 1.71
N ARG A 321 8.74 -10.70 2.20
CA ARG A 321 9.92 -9.90 1.84
C ARG A 321 10.15 -9.88 0.32
N LYS A 322 10.13 -11.04 -0.32
CA LYS A 322 10.32 -11.17 -1.77
C LYS A 322 9.27 -10.38 -2.54
N GLN A 323 7.99 -10.48 -2.17
CA GLN A 323 6.93 -9.73 -2.83
C GLN A 323 7.06 -8.21 -2.65
N VAL A 324 7.34 -7.73 -1.42
CA VAL A 324 7.50 -6.29 -1.18
C VAL A 324 8.67 -5.72 -1.98
N ILE A 325 9.80 -6.43 -2.05
CA ILE A 325 10.93 -6.03 -2.89
C ILE A 325 10.53 -6.01 -4.38
N ALA A 326 9.91 -7.08 -4.87
CA ALA A 326 9.60 -7.23 -6.29
C ALA A 326 8.55 -6.21 -6.78
N LYS A 327 7.51 -5.94 -5.98
CA LYS A 327 6.38 -5.08 -6.39
C LYS A 327 6.56 -3.63 -5.94
N VAL A 328 7.14 -3.38 -4.78
CA VAL A 328 7.27 -2.03 -4.22
C VAL A 328 8.65 -1.44 -4.46
N GLY A 329 9.69 -2.27 -4.54
CA GLY A 329 11.08 -1.83 -4.73
C GLY A 329 11.83 -1.51 -3.44
N VAL A 330 11.29 -1.89 -2.27
CA VAL A 330 11.88 -1.63 -0.95
C VAL A 330 12.08 -2.93 -0.17
N ASN A 331 13.21 -3.03 0.53
CA ASN A 331 13.47 -4.14 1.46
C ASN A 331 13.00 -3.75 2.87
N PRO A 332 12.04 -4.46 3.47
CA PRO A 332 11.61 -4.20 4.85
C PRO A 332 12.71 -4.50 5.86
N ASP A 333 13.03 -3.53 6.71
CA ASP A 333 13.97 -3.72 7.83
C ASP A 333 13.40 -4.67 8.89
N TYR A 334 12.10 -4.55 9.17
CA TYR A 334 11.40 -5.37 10.15
C TYR A 334 10.13 -5.97 9.57
N LEU A 335 9.98 -7.30 9.70
CA LEU A 335 8.74 -8.03 9.47
C LEU A 335 8.30 -8.61 10.81
N ILE A 336 7.17 -8.14 11.34
CA ILE A 336 6.75 -8.39 12.72
C ILE A 336 5.35 -9.02 12.70
N PRO A 337 5.26 -10.37 12.75
CA PRO A 337 3.98 -11.04 12.94
C PRO A 337 3.48 -10.73 14.36
N VAL A 338 2.25 -10.24 14.47
CA VAL A 338 1.61 -9.86 15.74
C VAL A 338 0.20 -10.46 15.85
N PRO A 339 -0.32 -10.69 17.07
CA PRO A 339 -1.73 -10.97 17.27
C PRO A 339 -2.63 -9.85 16.73
N ARG A 340 -3.84 -10.21 16.31
CA ARG A 340 -4.82 -9.29 15.70
C ARG A 340 -5.11 -8.07 16.59
N GLU A 341 -5.16 -8.27 17.90
CA GLU A 341 -5.48 -7.26 18.91
C GLU A 341 -4.39 -6.20 19.07
N VAL A 342 -3.17 -6.50 18.63
CA VAL A 342 -2.02 -5.59 18.70
C VAL A 342 -2.09 -4.54 17.58
N ILE A 343 -2.84 -4.78 16.50
CA ILE A 343 -3.00 -3.82 15.40
C ILE A 343 -4.19 -2.90 15.71
N PRO A 344 -3.97 -1.68 16.22
CA PRO A 344 -5.03 -0.79 16.62
C PRO A 344 -5.78 -0.28 15.40
N LYS A 345 -7.12 -0.34 15.48
CA LYS A 345 -8.02 0.22 14.48
C LYS A 345 -8.93 1.26 15.11
N THR A 346 -9.32 2.26 14.34
CA THR A 346 -10.34 3.24 14.75
C THR A 346 -11.72 2.57 14.80
N ALA A 347 -12.74 3.30 15.29
CA ALA A 347 -14.12 2.81 15.33
C ALA A 347 -14.66 2.37 13.96
N ILE A 348 -14.13 2.91 12.86
CA ILE A 348 -14.50 2.56 11.49
C ILE A 348 -13.56 1.54 10.83
N GLY A 349 -12.55 1.01 11.53
CA GLY A 349 -11.66 -0.02 11.01
C GLY A 349 -10.32 0.46 10.42
N LYS A 350 -10.05 1.77 10.41
CA LYS A 350 -8.77 2.31 9.89
C LYS A 350 -7.61 2.00 10.84
N ILE A 351 -6.49 1.52 10.30
CA ILE A 351 -5.27 1.22 11.06
C ILE A 351 -4.63 2.50 11.62
N GLN A 352 -4.24 2.48 12.90
CA GLN A 352 -3.57 3.60 13.59
C GLN A 352 -2.04 3.44 13.55
N ARG A 353 -1.44 3.62 12.36
CA ARG A 353 0.01 3.43 12.10
C ARG A 353 0.92 4.22 13.04
N LEU A 354 0.54 5.46 13.37
CA LEU A 354 1.32 6.30 14.28
C LEU A 354 1.42 5.70 15.69
N GLN A 355 0.37 4.99 16.16
CA GLN A 355 0.41 4.30 17.44
C GLN A 355 1.39 3.11 17.39
N LEU A 356 1.39 2.35 16.28
CA LEU A 356 2.33 1.23 16.08
C LEU A 356 3.79 1.71 15.96
N SER A 357 4.04 2.79 15.21
CA SER A 357 5.36 3.41 15.10
C SER A 357 5.89 3.86 16.47
N LYS A 358 5.05 4.54 17.28
CA LYS A 358 5.41 4.91 18.66
C LYS A 358 5.66 3.71 19.56
N GLY A 359 4.83 2.66 19.45
CA GLY A 359 5.04 1.42 20.21
C GLY A 359 6.35 0.72 19.84
N PHE A 360 6.71 0.75 18.56
CA PHE A 360 8.00 0.24 18.09
C PHE A 360 9.17 1.02 18.70
N GLU A 361 9.12 2.35 18.64
CA GLU A 361 10.14 3.22 19.23
C GLU A 361 10.24 3.08 20.76
N ALA A 362 9.13 2.74 21.41
CA ALA A 362 9.08 2.42 22.83
C ALA A 362 9.59 1.00 23.18
N GLY A 363 9.94 0.19 22.19
CA GLY A 363 10.49 -1.17 22.37
C GLY A 363 9.43 -2.25 22.62
N GLU A 364 8.15 -1.99 22.34
CA GLU A 364 7.06 -2.96 22.59
C GLU A 364 7.24 -4.26 21.79
N PHE A 365 7.88 -4.21 20.63
CA PHE A 365 8.09 -5.36 19.74
C PHE A 365 9.47 -6.02 19.88
N THR A 366 10.33 -5.54 20.80
CA THR A 366 11.71 -6.05 20.96
C THR A 366 11.74 -7.55 21.29
N GLN A 367 10.78 -8.05 22.07
CA GLN A 367 10.71 -9.47 22.40
C GLN A 367 10.39 -10.34 21.17
N ILE A 368 9.45 -9.90 20.33
CA ILE A 368 9.07 -10.62 19.09
C ILE A 368 10.27 -10.63 18.14
N LEU A 369 10.92 -9.48 17.93
CA LEU A 369 12.12 -9.37 17.10
C LEU A 369 13.24 -10.29 17.58
N LYS A 370 13.46 -10.38 18.89
CA LYS A 370 14.44 -11.30 19.47
C LYS A 370 14.06 -12.76 19.24
N GLN A 371 12.80 -13.13 19.43
CA GLN A 371 12.32 -14.50 19.20
C GLN A 371 12.49 -14.92 17.75
N LEU A 372 12.18 -14.03 16.79
CA LEU A 372 12.41 -14.28 15.36
C LEU A 372 13.90 -14.43 15.04
N GLY A 373 14.74 -13.57 15.61
CA GLY A 373 16.20 -13.69 15.50
C GLY A 373 16.71 -15.02 16.05
N ASP A 374 16.21 -15.45 17.20
CA ASP A 374 16.57 -16.73 17.83
C ASP A 374 16.04 -17.94 17.03
N GLN A 375 14.84 -17.85 16.44
CA GLN A 375 14.27 -18.89 15.57
C GLN A 375 15.05 -19.01 14.27
N ASN A 376 15.42 -17.90 13.64
CA ASN A 376 16.33 -17.88 12.50
C ASN A 376 17.71 -18.45 12.86
N ALA A 377 18.24 -18.11 14.05
CA ALA A 377 19.50 -18.67 14.54
C ALA A 377 19.42 -20.18 14.85
N ARG A 378 18.23 -20.69 15.17
CA ARG A 378 17.97 -22.12 15.44
C ARG A 378 17.69 -22.91 14.17
N SER A 379 17.00 -22.35 13.17
CA SER A 379 16.86 -22.96 11.85
C SER A 379 18.20 -23.04 11.13
N SER A 380 19.10 -22.08 11.39
CA SER A 380 20.49 -22.08 10.91
C SER A 380 21.47 -22.94 11.73
N LYS A 381 21.02 -23.81 12.65
CA LYS A 381 21.95 -24.71 13.39
C LYS A 381 22.61 -25.80 12.53
N GLU A 382 22.24 -25.93 11.27
CA GLU A 382 23.02 -26.65 10.26
C GLU A 382 23.49 -25.67 9.17
N LYS A 383 24.29 -24.65 9.53
CA LYS A 383 24.97 -23.83 8.51
C LYS A 383 25.81 -24.75 7.63
N ILE A 384 25.34 -24.98 6.41
CA ILE A 384 26.06 -25.79 5.44
C ILE A 384 27.35 -25.04 5.10
N ALA A 385 28.48 -25.66 5.39
CA ALA A 385 29.77 -25.07 5.13
C ALA A 385 30.00 -24.92 3.61
N PRO A 386 30.76 -23.90 3.18
CA PRO A 386 31.20 -23.79 1.80
C PRO A 386 31.78 -25.09 1.24
N ARG A 387 31.27 -25.53 0.10
CA ARG A 387 31.58 -26.84 -0.54
C ARG A 387 32.77 -26.74 -1.48
N ASN A 388 32.98 -25.58 -2.08
CA ASN A 388 34.01 -25.36 -3.10
C ASN A 388 34.74 -24.02 -2.92
N LYS A 389 35.82 -23.79 -3.67
CA LYS A 389 36.65 -22.58 -3.55
C LYS A 389 35.86 -21.28 -3.80
N LEU A 390 34.92 -21.30 -4.74
CA LEU A 390 34.09 -20.13 -5.06
C LEU A 390 33.18 -19.79 -3.88
N GLU A 391 32.46 -20.77 -3.33
CA GLU A 391 31.61 -20.58 -2.15
C GLU A 391 32.41 -20.10 -0.92
N HIS A 392 33.65 -20.57 -0.73
CA HIS A 392 34.51 -20.08 0.35
C HIS A 392 34.87 -18.60 0.17
N GLN A 393 35.16 -18.20 -1.06
CA GLN A 393 35.48 -16.81 -1.38
C GLN A 393 34.24 -15.92 -1.21
N LEU A 394 33.09 -16.35 -1.72
CA LEU A 394 31.80 -15.66 -1.52
C LEU A 394 31.47 -15.52 -0.03
N ALA A 395 31.65 -16.59 0.75
CA ALA A 395 31.43 -16.57 2.20
C ALA A 395 32.33 -15.54 2.91
N SER A 396 33.61 -15.47 2.55
CA SER A 396 34.55 -14.49 3.13
C SER A 396 34.14 -13.06 2.81
N ILE A 397 33.75 -12.78 1.56
CA ILE A 397 33.32 -11.46 1.14
C ILE A 397 32.01 -11.07 1.86
N TRP A 398 31.08 -12.01 2.00
CA TRP A 398 29.83 -11.79 2.74
C TRP A 398 30.08 -11.51 4.21
N GLN A 399 30.97 -12.26 4.87
CA GLN A 399 31.35 -12.02 6.27
C GLN A 399 31.92 -10.62 6.45
N ASP A 400 32.81 -10.19 5.55
CA ASP A 400 33.41 -8.85 5.60
C ASP A 400 32.38 -7.74 5.38
N VAL A 401 31.46 -7.92 4.42
CA VAL A 401 30.48 -6.90 4.02
C VAL A 401 29.34 -6.80 5.02
N LEU A 402 28.90 -7.94 5.59
CA LEU A 402 27.84 -8.00 6.58
C LEU A 402 28.36 -7.81 8.02
N GLY A 403 29.67 -7.89 8.24
CA GLY A 403 30.28 -7.79 9.56
C GLY A 403 29.93 -8.97 10.49
N ILE A 404 29.67 -10.16 9.92
CA ILE A 404 29.26 -11.36 10.67
C ILE A 404 30.38 -12.40 10.73
N PRO A 405 30.52 -13.16 11.83
CA PRO A 405 31.63 -14.09 12.00
C PRO A 405 31.49 -15.37 11.16
N THR A 406 30.27 -15.80 10.83
CA THR A 406 30.02 -17.03 10.06
C THR A 406 28.80 -16.90 9.16
N VAL A 407 28.88 -17.47 7.96
CA VAL A 407 27.79 -17.56 6.99
C VAL A 407 27.74 -18.97 6.40
N GLY A 408 26.56 -19.58 6.39
CA GLY A 408 26.26 -20.83 5.70
C GLY A 408 25.94 -20.58 4.23
N ILE A 409 26.17 -21.56 3.36
CA ILE A 409 25.99 -21.32 1.92
C ILE A 409 24.53 -21.12 1.50
N GLU A 410 23.59 -21.62 2.29
CA GLU A 410 22.15 -21.45 2.10
C GLU A 410 21.60 -20.26 2.91
N ASP A 411 22.44 -19.56 3.69
CA ASP A 411 22.00 -18.38 4.42
C ASP A 411 21.66 -17.28 3.40
N ASN A 412 20.48 -16.68 3.55
CA ASN A 412 20.05 -15.61 2.66
C ASN A 412 20.72 -14.28 3.04
N PHE A 413 21.30 -13.60 2.06
CA PHE A 413 22.01 -12.33 2.24
C PHE A 413 21.19 -11.27 2.99
N PHE A 414 19.92 -11.12 2.61
CA PHE A 414 19.03 -10.11 3.18
C PHE A 414 18.57 -10.48 4.60
N GLU A 415 18.47 -11.78 4.89
CA GLU A 415 18.15 -12.27 6.25
C GLU A 415 19.29 -12.04 7.23
N LEU A 416 20.53 -12.04 6.73
CA LEU A 416 21.73 -11.72 7.51
C LEU A 416 21.92 -10.21 7.75
N GLY A 417 20.94 -9.38 7.38
CA GLY A 417 21.02 -7.93 7.53
C GLY A 417 21.53 -7.19 6.29
N GLY A 418 21.63 -7.87 5.14
CA GLY A 418 21.92 -7.22 3.86
C GLY A 418 20.81 -6.24 3.46
N SER A 419 21.16 -4.97 3.27
CA SER A 419 20.29 -3.95 2.64
C SER A 419 20.69 -3.73 1.18
N SER A 420 19.94 -2.95 0.40
CA SER A 420 20.30 -2.63 -0.98
C SER A 420 21.66 -1.92 -1.10
N ILE A 421 22.03 -1.11 -0.10
CA ILE A 421 23.34 -0.47 -0.02
C ILE A 421 24.43 -1.51 0.22
N VAL A 422 24.19 -2.44 1.15
CA VAL A 422 25.13 -3.51 1.50
C VAL A 422 25.24 -4.52 0.34
N ALA A 423 24.17 -4.76 -0.40
CA ALA A 423 24.16 -5.56 -1.63
C ALA A 423 24.99 -4.89 -2.73
N MET A 424 24.90 -3.56 -2.88
CA MET A 424 25.72 -2.81 -3.84
C MET A 424 27.21 -2.84 -3.44
N MET A 425 27.53 -2.71 -2.15
CA MET A 425 28.88 -2.88 -1.63
C MET A 425 29.41 -4.29 -1.88
N LEU A 426 28.58 -5.30 -1.64
CA LEU A 426 28.90 -6.70 -1.92
C LEU A 426 29.20 -6.90 -3.42
N VAL A 427 28.34 -6.40 -4.30
CA VAL A 427 28.50 -6.53 -5.74
C VAL A 427 29.77 -5.84 -6.22
N ASN A 428 30.08 -4.64 -5.74
CA ASN A 428 31.34 -3.97 -6.07
C ASN A 428 32.56 -4.77 -5.60
N LYS A 429 32.54 -5.29 -4.36
CA LYS A 429 33.64 -6.09 -3.83
C LYS A 429 33.80 -7.42 -4.57
N LEU A 430 32.69 -8.04 -4.97
CA LEU A 430 32.70 -9.24 -5.83
C LEU A 430 33.27 -8.93 -7.23
N GLN A 431 32.94 -7.78 -7.80
CA GLN A 431 33.50 -7.35 -9.08
C GLN A 431 35.02 -7.17 -8.99
N ASP A 432 35.51 -6.53 -7.92
CA ASP A 432 36.93 -6.30 -7.68
C ASP A 432 37.71 -7.60 -7.44
N GLU A 433 37.17 -8.52 -6.64
CA GLU A 433 37.88 -9.75 -6.24
C GLU A 433 37.77 -10.89 -7.25
N LEU A 434 36.67 -10.95 -8.02
CA LEU A 434 36.43 -12.02 -8.99
C LEU A 434 36.70 -11.59 -10.44
N ASN A 435 36.93 -10.30 -10.68
CA ASN A 435 37.08 -9.72 -12.03
C ASN A 435 35.89 -10.05 -12.95
N LYS A 436 34.67 -10.06 -12.39
CA LYS A 436 33.41 -10.43 -13.07
C LYS A 436 32.39 -9.31 -12.92
N ILE A 437 31.76 -8.86 -14.02
CA ILE A 437 30.68 -7.86 -13.97
C ILE A 437 29.40 -8.52 -13.46
N LEU A 438 28.91 -8.06 -12.30
CA LEU A 438 27.68 -8.52 -11.66
C LEU A 438 26.66 -7.38 -11.63
N HIS A 439 25.45 -7.61 -12.15
CA HIS A 439 24.36 -6.66 -11.98
C HIS A 439 23.80 -6.78 -10.56
N PRO A 440 23.44 -5.68 -9.87
CA PRO A 440 22.88 -5.73 -8.51
C PRO A 440 21.64 -6.63 -8.36
N VAL A 441 20.87 -6.78 -9.45
CA VAL A 441 19.70 -7.67 -9.51
C VAL A 441 20.06 -9.15 -9.28
N ALA A 442 21.28 -9.57 -9.63
CA ALA A 442 21.72 -10.97 -9.47
C ALA A 442 21.65 -11.44 -8.01
N LEU A 443 21.82 -10.54 -7.04
CA LEU A 443 21.72 -10.89 -5.63
C LEU A 443 20.28 -11.13 -5.16
N PHE A 444 19.29 -10.64 -5.91
CA PHE A 444 17.88 -10.90 -5.64
C PHE A 444 17.43 -12.24 -6.26
N ASP A 445 17.93 -12.54 -7.47
CA ASP A 445 17.67 -13.81 -8.15
C ASP A 445 18.42 -14.97 -7.48
N ALA A 446 19.61 -14.69 -6.95
CA ALA A 446 20.49 -15.66 -6.30
C ALA A 446 20.91 -15.17 -4.89
N PRO A 447 20.00 -15.19 -3.90
CA PRO A 447 20.19 -14.52 -2.62
C PRO A 447 20.95 -15.34 -1.57
N THR A 448 21.45 -16.53 -1.92
CA THR A 448 22.33 -17.36 -1.09
C THR A 448 23.68 -17.53 -1.77
N ILE A 449 24.73 -17.88 -1.00
CA ILE A 449 26.05 -18.17 -1.57
C ILE A 449 25.99 -19.34 -2.55
N ALA A 450 25.19 -20.37 -2.26
CA ALA A 450 25.00 -21.53 -3.13
C ALA A 450 24.39 -21.10 -4.49
N THR A 451 23.26 -20.40 -4.46
CA THR A 451 22.60 -19.91 -5.68
C THR A 451 23.46 -18.89 -6.43
N LEU A 452 24.22 -18.06 -5.72
CA LEU A 452 25.08 -17.05 -6.34
C LEU A 452 26.29 -17.71 -7.00
N ALA A 453 26.84 -18.76 -6.40
CA ALA A 453 27.88 -19.57 -7.00
C ALA A 453 27.41 -20.25 -8.29
N GLU A 454 26.18 -20.79 -8.30
CA GLU A 454 25.55 -21.38 -9.49
C GLU A 454 25.33 -20.33 -10.58
N TYR A 455 24.72 -19.20 -10.24
CA TYR A 455 24.50 -18.07 -11.16
C TYR A 455 25.80 -17.58 -11.81
N LEU A 456 26.90 -17.56 -11.03
CA LEU A 456 28.24 -17.17 -11.49
C LEU A 456 28.97 -18.24 -12.31
N GLN A 457 28.51 -19.48 -12.27
CA GLN A 457 29.01 -20.60 -13.08
C GLN A 457 28.23 -20.73 -14.39
N GLU A 458 26.90 -20.64 -14.35
CA GLU A 458 26.02 -20.79 -15.53
C GLU A 458 26.20 -19.65 -16.54
N ASN A 459 26.19 -18.39 -16.08
CA ASN A 459 26.39 -17.22 -16.93
C ASN A 459 27.84 -17.03 -17.43
N TYR A 460 28.73 -17.97 -17.15
CA TYR A 460 30.13 -17.94 -17.59
C TYR A 460 30.51 -19.10 -18.52
N SER A 461 29.65 -20.10 -18.70
CA SER A 461 29.87 -21.15 -19.71
C SER A 461 29.67 -20.62 -21.14
N GLU A 462 28.84 -19.58 -21.35
CA GLU A 462 28.61 -18.99 -22.67
C GLU A 462 29.68 -17.98 -23.12
N LEU A 463 30.42 -17.35 -22.19
CA LEU A 463 31.43 -16.32 -22.53
C LEU A 463 32.84 -16.88 -22.79
N ALA A 464 33.13 -18.10 -22.31
CA ALA A 464 34.43 -18.75 -22.48
C ALA A 464 34.58 -19.44 -23.86
N GLU A 465 33.48 -19.85 -24.50
CA GLU A 465 33.54 -20.44 -25.85
C GLU A 465 33.66 -19.38 -26.96
N GLU A 466 33.28 -18.12 -26.71
CA GLU A 466 33.44 -17.04 -27.69
C GLU A 466 34.88 -16.48 -27.77
N THR A 467 35.76 -16.80 -26.80
CA THR A 467 37.10 -16.20 -26.73
C THR A 467 38.20 -16.95 -27.49
N GLU A 468 37.96 -18.17 -27.99
CA GLU A 468 38.95 -18.94 -28.77
C GLU A 468 38.69 -19.02 -30.29
N GLY A 469 37.68 -18.30 -30.82
CA GLY A 469 37.24 -18.48 -32.21
C GLY A 469 37.01 -17.22 -33.06
N LYS A 470 38.10 -16.59 -33.54
CA LYS A 470 38.17 -15.66 -34.70
C LYS A 470 37.40 -14.33 -34.65
N VAL A 471 38.19 -13.26 -34.77
CA VAL A 471 37.79 -11.94 -35.27
C VAL A 471 37.19 -12.05 -36.67
N VAL A 472 35.87 -11.88 -36.80
CA VAL A 472 35.23 -11.26 -37.99
C VAL A 472 34.01 -10.47 -37.54
N SER A 473 33.96 -9.21 -37.96
CA SER A 473 32.83 -8.28 -37.85
C SER A 473 31.51 -8.90 -38.34
N LYS A 474 30.46 -8.88 -37.50
CA LYS A 474 29.09 -8.40 -37.79
C LYS A 474 28.09 -8.97 -36.78
N THR A 475 27.38 -8.05 -36.13
CA THR A 475 25.94 -8.16 -35.81
C THR A 475 25.52 -9.30 -34.88
N SER A 476 25.10 -8.96 -33.65
CA SER A 476 24.08 -9.75 -32.96
C SER A 476 23.11 -8.89 -32.15
N LYS A 477 21.97 -8.67 -32.79
CA LYS A 477 20.73 -8.08 -32.28
C LYS A 477 19.85 -9.16 -31.63
N THR A 478 20.44 -10.23 -31.10
CA THR A 478 19.72 -11.50 -30.88
C THR A 478 19.50 -11.84 -29.40
N LEU A 479 20.22 -11.24 -28.45
CA LEU A 479 19.99 -11.55 -27.02
C LEU A 479 18.83 -10.76 -26.38
N VAL A 480 18.52 -9.55 -26.88
CA VAL A 480 17.43 -8.71 -26.34
C VAL A 480 16.04 -9.21 -26.75
N LYS A 481 15.93 -10.09 -27.76
CA LYS A 481 14.63 -10.58 -28.25
C LYS A 481 14.09 -11.82 -27.53
N LYS A 482 14.91 -12.51 -26.73
CA LYS A 482 14.48 -13.74 -26.04
C LYS A 482 14.00 -13.51 -24.60
N LEU A 483 14.32 -12.36 -24.00
CA LEU A 483 13.86 -11.96 -22.66
C LEU A 483 12.55 -11.14 -22.67
N LEU A 484 12.00 -10.82 -23.84
CA LEU A 484 10.73 -10.07 -23.98
C LEU A 484 9.56 -10.91 -24.52
N LYS A 485 9.73 -12.24 -24.59
CA LYS A 485 8.64 -13.19 -24.86
C LYS A 485 8.89 -14.48 -24.09
N GLY A 486 8.40 -14.51 -22.86
CA GLY A 486 8.29 -15.66 -21.97
C GLY A 486 7.32 -15.29 -20.88
#